data_AF-A0A3M1HY41-F1
#
_entry.id   AF-A0A3M1HY41-F1
#
_cell.length_a   1.000
_cell.length_b   1.000
_cell.length_c   1.000
_cell.angle_alpha   90.00
_cell.angle_beta   90.00
_cell.angle_gamma   90.00
#
_symmetry.space_group_name_H-M   'P 1'
#
loop_
_entity.id
_entity.type
_entity.pdbx_description
1 polymer ?
#
loop_
_entity_poly.entity_id
_entity_poly.type
_entity_poly.pdbx_seq_one_letter_code
_entity_poly.pdbx_strand_id
1 'polypeptide(L)'
;MMVYAWGRDAVIVDCGMTMPEAGHHGVDYVIPDIRALKDLDLKLHAILLTHAHEDHIGALPYLWPQLKLPIWGLPATLKLVEVKLEEFGLRPPMKRYPALGRRVQIGPFRVEALPVTHSIMDAACLALQTPL
;
A
#
# COMPACT_ATOMS: atom_id res chain seq x y z
N MET A 1 -0.44 5.75 5.22
CA MET A 1 0.58 4.68 5.19
C MET A 1 0.78 4.15 6.60
N MET A 2 0.63 2.84 6.80
CA MET A 2 0.85 2.15 8.07
C MET A 2 1.86 1.02 7.88
N VAL A 3 2.65 0.72 8.91
CA VAL A 3 3.62 -0.37 8.90
C VAL A 3 3.25 -1.34 10.01
N TYR A 4 2.98 -2.59 9.64
CA TYR A 4 2.71 -3.67 10.59
C TYR A 4 3.92 -4.59 10.64
N ALA A 5 4.51 -4.75 11.82
CA ALA A 5 5.72 -5.54 12.02
C ALA A 5 5.47 -6.71 13.00
N TRP A 6 6.07 -7.85 12.70
CA TRP A 6 6.18 -9.02 13.57
C TRP A 6 7.65 -9.44 13.62
N GLY A 7 8.31 -9.22 14.76
CA GLY A 7 9.76 -9.32 14.84
C GLY A 7 10.42 -8.36 13.86
N ARG A 8 11.25 -8.87 12.96
CA ARG A 8 11.88 -8.08 11.89
C ARG A 8 11.08 -8.06 10.59
N ASP A 9 10.04 -8.87 10.46
CA ASP A 9 9.27 -8.96 9.23
C ASP A 9 8.11 -7.95 9.25
N ALA A 10 7.92 -7.21 8.16
CA ALA A 10 6.89 -6.17 8.11
C ALA A 10 6.18 -6.08 6.75
N VAL A 11 4.98 -5.53 6.78
CA VAL A 11 4.21 -5.15 5.59
C VAL A 11 3.76 -3.69 5.71
N ILE A 12 3.63 -3.04 4.57
CA ILE A 12 3.06 -1.69 4.50
C ILE A 12 1.59 -1.82 4.10
N VAL A 13 0.70 -1.15 4.80
CA VAL A 13 -0.70 -0.97 4.40
C VAL A 13 -0.91 0.46 3.94
N ASP A 14 -1.28 0.60 2.68
CA ASP A 14 -1.46 1.85 1.94
C ASP A 14 -0.21 2.74 1.85
N CYS A 15 -0.14 3.51 0.77
CA CYS A 15 0.97 4.40 0.42
C CYS A 15 0.40 5.67 -0.24
N GLY A 16 -0.39 6.41 0.53
CA GLY A 16 -1.12 7.58 0.05
C GLY A 16 -0.44 8.91 0.28
N MET A 17 -1.03 9.95 -0.32
CA MET A 17 -0.66 11.36 -0.15
C MET A 17 -1.74 12.13 0.60
N THR A 18 -1.44 13.32 1.10
CA THR A 18 -2.44 14.25 1.61
C THR A 18 -2.35 15.59 0.90
N MET A 19 -3.44 16.34 0.93
CA MET A 19 -3.49 17.70 0.44
C MET A 19 -2.70 18.64 1.36
N PRO A 20 -2.07 19.69 0.81
CA PRO A 20 -1.39 20.72 1.59
C PRO A 20 -2.38 21.49 2.47
N GLU A 21 -1.89 21.99 3.61
CA GLU A 21 -2.62 22.91 4.47
C GLU A 21 -2.50 24.35 3.97
N ALA A 22 -3.35 25.26 4.46
CA ALA A 22 -3.44 26.64 3.99
C ALA A 22 -2.10 27.43 4.04
N GLY A 23 -1.17 27.04 4.93
CA GLY A 23 0.15 27.66 5.05
C GLY A 23 1.24 27.06 4.14
N HIS A 24 0.98 25.95 3.46
CA HIS A 24 1.94 25.27 2.58
C HIS A 24 1.93 25.88 1.17
N HIS A 25 2.33 27.15 1.05
CA HIS A 25 2.32 27.86 -0.23
C HIS A 25 3.24 27.19 -1.26
N GLY A 26 2.71 26.92 -2.45
CA GLY A 26 3.43 26.32 -3.58
C GLY A 26 3.64 24.80 -3.50
N VAL A 27 3.04 24.13 -2.51
CA VAL A 27 3.04 22.66 -2.40
C VAL A 27 1.79 22.10 -3.06
N ASP A 28 1.94 21.08 -3.92
CA ASP A 28 0.80 20.41 -4.58
C ASP A 28 0.23 19.27 -3.73
N TYR A 29 1.09 18.48 -3.07
CA TYR A 29 0.73 17.36 -2.21
C TYR A 29 1.85 17.03 -1.23
N VAL A 30 1.50 16.36 -0.14
CA VAL A 30 2.40 15.92 0.92
C VAL A 30 2.43 14.39 0.96
N ILE A 31 3.61 13.79 1.07
CA ILE A 31 3.81 12.33 1.14
C ILE A 31 4.55 11.91 2.42
N PRO A 32 4.41 10.66 2.87
CA PRO A 32 5.12 10.15 4.04
C PRO A 32 6.64 10.17 3.89
N ASP A 33 7.34 10.51 4.98
CA ASP A 33 8.78 10.31 5.10
C ASP A 33 9.10 8.87 5.52
N ILE A 34 9.76 8.13 4.63
CA ILE A 34 10.13 6.72 4.86
C ILE A 34 11.55 6.55 5.41
N ARG A 35 12.29 7.63 5.74
CA ARG A 35 13.64 7.53 6.30
C ARG A 35 13.67 6.71 7.58
N ALA A 36 12.66 6.85 8.43
CA ALA A 36 12.51 6.08 9.66
C ALA A 36 12.52 4.55 9.42
N LEU A 37 12.09 4.07 8.25
CA LEU A 37 12.13 2.63 7.94
C LEU A 37 13.56 2.07 7.90
N LYS A 38 14.55 2.90 7.56
CA LYS A 38 15.96 2.50 7.52
C LYS A 38 16.51 2.21 8.92
N ASP A 39 16.01 2.93 9.92
CA ASP A 39 16.50 2.84 11.30
C ASP A 39 15.85 1.67 12.07
N LEU A 40 14.74 1.13 11.55
CA LEU A 40 13.95 0.07 12.22
C LEU A 40 14.45 -1.37 11.95
N ASP A 41 15.47 -1.56 11.11
CA ASP A 41 15.99 -2.89 10.67
C ASP A 41 14.88 -3.88 10.26
N LEU A 42 13.87 -3.38 9.53
CA LEU A 42 12.72 -4.17 9.09
C LEU A 42 12.94 -4.78 7.71
N LYS A 43 12.60 -6.05 7.59
CA LYS A 43 12.42 -6.77 6.32
C LYS A 43 11.00 -6.58 5.81
N LEU A 44 10.83 -5.65 4.87
CA LEU A 44 9.55 -5.36 4.24
C LEU A 44 9.21 -6.41 3.15
N HIS A 45 7.99 -6.94 3.18
CA HIS A 45 7.56 -8.01 2.26
C HIS A 45 6.67 -7.53 1.11
N ALA A 46 5.81 -6.54 1.36
CA ALA A 46 4.83 -6.07 0.39
C ALA A 46 4.24 -4.71 0.78
N ILE A 47 3.67 -4.03 -0.22
CA ILE A 47 2.70 -2.95 -0.04
C ILE A 47 1.31 -3.54 -0.29
N LEU A 48 0.40 -3.39 0.67
CA LEU A 48 -0.94 -3.92 0.66
C LEU A 48 -1.92 -2.75 0.54
N LEU A 49 -2.70 -2.70 -0.54
CA LEU A 49 -3.62 -1.61 -0.81
C LEU A 49 -5.05 -1.98 -0.45
N THR A 50 -5.69 -1.14 0.35
CA THR A 50 -7.09 -1.30 0.76
C THR A 50 -8.06 -0.90 -0.35
N HIS A 51 -7.83 0.26 -0.96
CA HIS A 51 -8.62 0.83 -2.06
C HIS A 51 -7.83 1.91 -2.80
N ALA A 52 -8.46 2.54 -3.80
CA ALA A 52 -7.77 3.36 -4.80
C ALA A 52 -7.89 4.89 -4.64
N HIS A 53 -8.30 5.40 -3.48
CA HIS A 53 -8.24 6.85 -3.27
C HIS A 53 -6.78 7.34 -3.16
N GLU A 54 -6.54 8.60 -3.51
CA GLU A 54 -5.19 9.20 -3.50
C GLU A 54 -4.55 9.23 -2.12
N ASP A 55 -5.33 9.32 -1.06
CA ASP A 55 -4.89 9.21 0.33
C ASP A 55 -4.53 7.77 0.74
N HIS A 56 -4.69 6.81 -0.17
CA HIS A 56 -4.25 5.42 -0.03
C HIS A 56 -3.20 4.98 -1.06
N ILE A 57 -3.19 5.54 -2.28
CA ILE A 57 -2.26 5.12 -3.36
C ILE A 57 -1.34 6.21 -3.89
N GLY A 58 -1.60 7.48 -3.56
CA GLY A 58 -1.02 8.62 -4.24
C GLY A 58 0.49 8.79 -4.04
N ALA A 59 1.07 8.27 -2.96
CA ALA A 59 2.51 8.36 -2.73
C ALA A 59 3.31 7.23 -3.42
N LEU A 60 2.64 6.24 -4.03
CA LEU A 60 3.30 5.12 -4.72
C LEU A 60 4.35 5.56 -5.75
N PRO A 61 4.10 6.53 -6.66
CA PRO A 61 5.10 6.90 -7.67
C PRO A 61 6.41 7.42 -7.07
N TYR A 62 6.34 8.06 -5.91
CA TYR A 62 7.48 8.69 -5.24
C TYR A 62 8.21 7.73 -4.31
N LEU A 63 7.48 6.85 -3.62
CA LEU A 63 8.03 5.97 -2.59
C LEU A 63 8.40 4.59 -3.13
N TRP A 64 7.70 4.08 -4.13
CA TRP A 64 7.99 2.75 -4.68
C TRP A 64 9.41 2.59 -5.25
N PRO A 65 10.02 3.57 -5.95
CA PRO A 65 11.41 3.45 -6.44
C PRO A 65 12.43 3.13 -5.35
N GLN A 66 12.16 3.56 -4.11
CA GLN A 66 13.00 3.31 -2.94
C GLN A 66 12.64 1.99 -2.23
N LEU A 67 11.35 1.63 -2.22
CA LEU A 67 10.85 0.42 -1.54
C LEU A 67 11.03 -0.86 -2.38
N LYS A 68 10.76 -0.80 -3.69
CA LYS A 68 10.83 -1.91 -4.66
C LYS A 68 10.09 -3.18 -4.23
N LEU A 69 8.97 -3.01 -3.52
CA LEU A 69 8.14 -4.10 -3.00
C LEU A 69 7.06 -4.53 -3.97
N PRO A 70 6.59 -5.79 -3.93
CA PRO A 70 5.38 -6.18 -4.64
C PRO A 70 4.16 -5.46 -4.06
N ILE A 71 3.28 -5.03 -4.94
CA ILE A 71 2.04 -4.34 -4.60
C ILE A 71 0.88 -5.33 -4.68
N TRP A 72 0.06 -5.37 -3.64
CA TRP A 72 -1.15 -6.17 -3.58
C TRP A 72 -2.39 -5.29 -3.55
N GLY A 73 -3.45 -5.73 -4.22
CA GLY A 73 -4.71 -4.99 -4.27
C GLY A 73 -5.83 -5.80 -4.91
N LEU A 74 -7.05 -5.28 -4.84
CA LEU A 74 -8.18 -5.77 -5.62
C LEU A 74 -8.10 -5.29 -7.09
N PRO A 75 -8.79 -5.94 -8.05
CA PRO A 75 -8.64 -5.68 -9.48
C PRO A 75 -8.78 -4.21 -9.89
N ALA A 76 -9.83 -3.51 -9.45
CA ALA A 76 -10.00 -2.11 -9.85
C ALA A 76 -8.92 -1.20 -9.24
N THR A 77 -8.55 -1.44 -7.97
CA THR A 77 -7.47 -0.73 -7.29
C THR A 77 -6.14 -0.90 -8.02
N LEU A 78 -5.78 -2.12 -8.41
CA LEU A 78 -4.55 -2.37 -9.18
C LEU A 78 -4.59 -1.71 -10.55
N LYS A 79 -5.76 -1.62 -11.20
CA LYS A 79 -5.84 -0.96 -12.51
C LYS A 79 -5.61 0.54 -12.42
N LEU A 80 -6.15 1.19 -11.39
CA LEU A 80 -5.90 2.62 -11.13
C LEU A 80 -4.44 2.88 -10.76
N VAL A 81 -3.83 2.00 -9.96
CA VAL A 81 -2.41 2.06 -9.64
C VAL A 81 -1.54 1.86 -10.87
N GLU A 82 -1.90 0.93 -11.76
CA GLU A 82 -1.17 0.70 -13.01
C GLU A 82 -1.14 1.98 -13.86
N VAL A 83 -2.30 2.59 -14.14
CA VAL A 83 -2.39 3.83 -14.93
C VAL A 83 -1.56 4.94 -14.29
N LYS A 84 -1.67 5.12 -12.96
CA LYS A 84 -0.90 6.13 -12.24
C LYS A 84 0.61 5.90 -12.37
N LEU A 85 1.07 4.66 -12.22
CA LEU A 85 2.50 4.36 -12.25
C LEU A 85 3.08 4.39 -13.67
N GLU A 86 2.26 4.14 -14.70
CA GLU A 86 2.63 4.30 -16.11
C GLU A 86 3.02 5.74 -16.44
N GLU A 87 2.33 6.74 -15.87
CA GLU A 87 2.67 8.17 -16.04
C GLU A 87 4.09 8.51 -15.54
N PHE A 88 4.60 7.71 -14.59
CA PHE A 88 5.94 7.85 -14.01
C PHE A 88 6.94 6.83 -14.60
N GLY A 89 6.54 6.05 -15.60
CA GLY A 89 7.37 5.01 -16.20
C GLY A 89 7.68 3.83 -15.28
N LEU A 90 6.88 3.61 -14.24
CA LEU A 90 7.08 2.57 -13.23
C LEU A 90 6.21 1.33 -13.52
N ARG A 91 6.78 0.14 -13.33
CA ARG A 91 6.10 -1.15 -13.55
C ARG A 91 6.40 -2.12 -12.41
N PRO A 92 5.82 -1.93 -11.22
CA PRO A 92 6.04 -2.82 -10.09
C PRO A 92 5.40 -4.19 -10.31
N PRO A 93 5.89 -5.25 -9.63
CA PRO A 93 5.18 -6.51 -9.58
C PRO A 93 3.87 -6.32 -8.80
N MET A 94 2.74 -6.42 -9.50
CA MET A 94 1.40 -6.31 -8.93
C MET A 94 0.75 -7.68 -8.80
N LYS A 95 0.12 -7.95 -7.66
CA LYS A 95 -0.53 -9.23 -7.34
C LYS A 95 -1.94 -9.00 -6.80
N ARG A 96 -2.90 -9.76 -7.32
CA ARG A 96 -4.28 -9.67 -6.85
C ARG A 96 -4.43 -10.37 -5.51
N TYR A 97 -5.26 -9.82 -4.63
CA TYR A 97 -5.75 -10.61 -3.52
C TYR A 97 -6.53 -11.83 -4.03
N PRO A 98 -6.43 -12.98 -3.33
CA PRO A 98 -7.28 -14.13 -3.59
C PRO A 98 -8.77 -13.79 -3.45
N ALA A 99 -9.63 -14.69 -3.97
CA ALA A 99 -11.08 -14.59 -3.79
C ALA A 99 -11.48 -14.57 -2.30
N LEU A 100 -12.67 -14.06 -2.00
CA LEU A 100 -13.21 -13.98 -0.65
C LEU A 100 -13.10 -15.31 0.11
N GLY A 101 -12.69 -15.25 1.39
CA GLY A 101 -12.47 -16.42 2.23
C GLY A 101 -11.15 -17.15 1.97
N ARG A 102 -10.31 -16.66 1.05
CA ARG A 102 -8.98 -17.20 0.77
C ARG A 102 -7.89 -16.26 1.29
N ARG A 103 -6.80 -16.86 1.77
CA ARG A 103 -5.66 -16.15 2.35
C ARG A 103 -4.41 -16.30 1.50
N VAL A 104 -3.54 -15.31 1.53
CA VAL A 104 -2.15 -15.40 1.05
C VAL A 104 -1.17 -15.38 2.20
N GLN A 105 -0.06 -16.09 2.03
CA GLN A 105 1.10 -15.91 2.88
C GLN A 105 1.98 -14.78 2.32
N ILE A 106 2.27 -13.77 3.14
CA ILE A 106 3.19 -12.67 2.84
C ILE A 106 4.11 -12.50 4.03
N GLY A 107 5.37 -12.92 3.91
CA GLY A 107 6.26 -13.04 5.07
C GLY A 107 5.63 -13.97 6.13
N PRO A 108 5.60 -13.58 7.42
CA PRO A 108 4.91 -14.34 8.47
C PRO A 108 3.38 -14.11 8.50
N PHE A 109 2.86 -13.15 7.72
CA PHE A 109 1.46 -12.77 7.77
C PHE A 109 0.60 -13.63 6.85
N ARG A 110 -0.53 -14.13 7.37
CA ARG A 110 -1.65 -14.61 6.55
C ARG A 110 -2.59 -13.44 6.30
N VAL A 111 -2.68 -13.01 5.05
CA VAL A 111 -3.43 -11.82 4.64
C VAL A 111 -4.73 -12.25 3.95
N GLU A 112 -5.85 -11.68 4.40
CA GLU A 112 -7.17 -11.82 3.81
C GLU A 112 -7.75 -10.44 3.50
N ALA A 113 -8.21 -10.23 2.27
CA ALA A 113 -8.93 -9.02 1.89
C ALA A 113 -10.42 -9.25 2.06
N LEU A 114 -11.05 -8.45 2.92
CA LEU A 114 -12.46 -8.53 3.25
C LEU A 114 -13.17 -7.32 2.62
N PRO A 115 -14.10 -7.52 1.66
CA PRO A 115 -14.80 -6.43 1.00
C PRO A 115 -15.54 -5.54 1.99
N VAL A 116 -15.48 -4.23 1.76
CA VAL A 116 -16.23 -3.23 2.52
C VAL A 116 -16.95 -2.27 1.58
N THR A 117 -18.03 -1.68 2.06
CA THR A 117 -18.67 -0.56 1.37
C THR A 117 -17.85 0.69 1.57
N HIS A 118 -17.54 1.38 0.48
CA HIS A 118 -16.87 2.67 0.50
C HIS A 118 -17.32 3.54 -0.69
N SER A 119 -16.81 4.77 -0.81
CA SER A 119 -17.14 5.67 -1.92
C SER A 119 -16.41 5.35 -3.23
N ILE A 120 -15.64 4.25 -3.26
CA ILE A 120 -14.97 3.73 -4.47
C ILE A 120 -15.18 2.23 -4.60
N MET A 121 -15.08 1.73 -5.83
CA MET A 121 -15.16 0.31 -6.16
C MET A 121 -14.02 -0.48 -5.50
N ASP A 122 -14.21 -1.78 -5.28
CA ASP A 122 -13.15 -2.70 -4.84
C ASP A 122 -12.36 -2.19 -3.61
N ALA A 123 -13.10 -1.76 -2.58
CA ALA A 123 -12.54 -1.45 -1.28
C ALA A 123 -12.53 -2.70 -0.37
N ALA A 124 -11.44 -2.88 0.35
CA ALA A 124 -11.30 -3.95 1.33
C ALA A 124 -10.63 -3.46 2.62
N CYS A 125 -11.06 -4.03 3.75
CA CYS A 125 -10.22 -4.08 4.93
C CYS A 125 -9.32 -5.32 4.87
N LEU A 126 -8.19 -5.27 5.56
CA LEU A 126 -7.20 -6.35 5.56
C LEU A 126 -7.19 -7.03 6.93
N ALA A 127 -7.44 -8.33 6.96
CA ALA A 127 -7.14 -9.15 8.13
C ALA A 127 -5.70 -9.67 8.01
N LEU A 128 -4.83 -9.20 8.91
CA LEU A 128 -3.45 -9.63 9.02
C LEU A 128 -3.31 -10.57 10.22
N GLN A 129 -3.26 -11.87 9.96
CA GLN A 129 -3.03 -12.87 11.01
C GLN A 129 -1.54 -13.14 11.18
N THR A 130 -1.05 -12.97 12.41
CA THR A 130 0.30 -13.32 12.85
C THR A 130 0.43 -14.80 13.23
N PRO A 131 1.66 -15.32 13.39
CA PRO A 131 1.86 -16.69 13.87
C PRO A 131 1.32 -16.98 15.29
N LEU A 132 1.11 -15.93 16.10
CA LEU A 132 0.50 -15.98 17.42
C LEU A 132 -0.84 -15.26 17.40
#